data_AF-A0A6G0J3W8-F1
#
_entry.id   AF-A0A6G0J3W8-F1
#
_cell.length_a   1.000
_cell.length_b   1.000
_cell.length_c   1.000
_cell.angle_alpha   90.00
_cell.angle_beta   90.00
_cell.angle_gamma   90.00
#
_symmetry.space_group_name_H-M   'P 1'
#
loop_
_entity.id
_entity.type
_entity.pdbx_description
1 polymer ?
#
loop_
_entity_poly.entity_id
_entity_poly.type
_entity_poly.pdbx_seq_one_letter_code
_entity_poly.pdbx_strand_id
1 'polypeptide(L)'
;MRAAQLNLLTPPVYPYARIVYTYTLDFLSQEHLVYTIGESAALGSAGVVLWGDHGFSKSKATCDAVKSYIDETLGFYLVNVTSAATLCSQTLCSSQGRCQRKNLKSKAYLHLDPVGWKVVSEEKPEGGKNYIVSGQMRTHEVTRMKTEFRCKCYHGWTGESCSKPVPA
;
A
#
# COMPACT_ATOMS: atom_id res chain seq x y z
N MET A 1 3.30 -11.76 10.49
CA MET A 1 4.55 -12.07 9.73
C MET A 1 5.52 -13.02 10.43
N ARG A 2 5.57 -13.06 11.77
CA ARG A 2 6.47 -13.98 12.51
C ARG A 2 6.33 -15.45 12.10
N ALA A 3 5.10 -15.97 12.00
CA ALA A 3 4.85 -17.36 11.57
C ALA A 3 5.37 -17.66 10.15
N ALA A 4 5.29 -16.69 9.23
CA ALA A 4 5.80 -16.84 7.86
C ALA A 4 7.33 -16.93 7.80
N GLN A 5 8.05 -16.40 8.80
CA GLN A 5 9.51 -16.46 8.88
C GLN A 5 10.03 -17.81 9.39
N LEU A 6 9.14 -18.68 9.88
CA LEU A 6 9.49 -20.04 10.31
C LEU A 6 9.60 -21.02 9.13
N ASN A 7 9.22 -20.59 7.93
CA ASN A 7 9.30 -21.39 6.71
C ASN A 7 10.55 -21.02 5.90
N LEU A 8 11.22 -22.04 5.33
CA LEU A 8 12.38 -21.89 4.44
C LEU A 8 12.07 -21.03 3.21
N LEU A 9 10.82 -21.09 2.74
CA LEU A 9 10.24 -20.17 1.77
C LEU A 9 9.35 -19.20 2.53
N THR A 10 9.68 -17.90 2.58
CA THR A 10 8.85 -16.92 3.30
C THR A 10 7.59 -16.65 2.48
N PRO A 11 6.40 -17.19 2.81
CA PRO A 11 5.24 -17.05 1.96
C PRO A 11 4.80 -15.58 1.88
N PRO A 12 4.19 -15.17 0.75
CA PRO A 12 3.55 -13.86 0.67
C PRO A 12 2.39 -13.79 1.67
N VAL A 13 2.27 -12.65 2.34
CA VAL A 13 1.22 -12.40 3.33
C VAL A 13 0.24 -11.39 2.76
N TYR A 14 -1.03 -11.77 2.72
CA TYR A 14 -2.14 -10.92 2.27
C TYR A 14 -3.18 -10.78 3.39
N PRO A 15 -3.09 -9.73 4.23
CA PRO A 15 -4.12 -9.45 5.22
C PRO A 15 -5.45 -9.17 4.54
N TYR A 16 -6.54 -9.61 5.16
CA TYR A 16 -7.88 -9.20 4.78
C TYR A 16 -8.23 -7.89 5.49
N ALA A 17 -8.81 -6.95 4.75
CA ALA A 17 -9.29 -5.69 5.28
C ALA A 17 -10.70 -5.37 4.75
N ARG A 18 -11.47 -4.65 5.56
CA ARG A 18 -12.78 -4.10 5.16
C ARG A 18 -12.62 -2.61 4.88
N ILE A 19 -13.54 -2.07 4.08
CA ILE A 19 -13.63 -0.62 3.80
C ILE A 19 -14.60 0.11 4.73
N VAL A 20 -15.25 -0.64 5.64
CA VAL A 20 -16.20 -0.17 6.66
C VAL A 20 -15.81 -0.68 8.04
N TYR A 21 -16.30 -0.04 9.10
CA TYR A 21 -16.15 -0.58 10.46
C TYR A 21 -16.96 -1.87 10.63
N THR A 22 -16.44 -2.77 11.48
CA THR A 22 -17.05 -4.07 11.73
C THR A 22 -18.51 -3.92 12.19
N TYR A 23 -19.40 -4.72 11.58
CA TYR A 23 -20.85 -4.71 11.87
C TYR A 23 -21.60 -3.43 11.46
N THR A 24 -21.00 -2.57 10.63
CA THR A 24 -21.62 -1.34 10.11
C THR A 24 -21.51 -1.24 8.60
N LEU A 25 -22.19 -0.24 8.02
CA LEU A 25 -21.93 0.26 6.66
C LEU A 25 -21.19 1.60 6.67
N ASP A 26 -20.63 1.99 7.82
CA ASP A 26 -19.91 3.24 7.98
C ASP A 26 -18.50 3.08 7.42
N PHE A 27 -18.17 3.84 6.39
CA PHE A 27 -16.86 3.77 5.74
C PHE A 27 -15.73 4.20 6.67
N LEU A 28 -14.57 3.55 6.53
CA LEU A 28 -13.37 3.93 7.27
C LEU A 28 -12.95 5.36 6.91
N SER A 29 -12.52 6.12 7.91
CA SER A 29 -11.83 7.38 7.64
C SER A 29 -10.47 7.11 6.97
N GLN A 30 -9.91 8.12 6.30
CA GLN A 30 -8.56 8.01 5.76
C GLN A 30 -7.52 7.66 6.85
N GLU A 31 -7.68 8.16 8.07
CA GLU A 31 -6.85 7.80 9.22
C GLU A 31 -6.91 6.29 9.52
N HIS A 32 -8.11 5.69 9.53
CA HIS A 32 -8.23 4.25 9.75
C HIS A 32 -7.75 3.42 8.56
N LEU A 33 -7.75 3.96 7.33
CA LEU A 33 -7.05 3.35 6.20
C LEU A 33 -5.53 3.32 6.41
N VAL A 34 -4.95 4.33 7.06
CA VAL A 34 -3.53 4.34 7.47
C VAL A 34 -3.25 3.21 8.46
N TYR A 35 -4.08 3.03 9.48
CA TYR A 35 -3.88 2.01 10.50
C TYR A 35 -4.20 0.58 10.06
N THR A 36 -4.75 0.39 8.86
CA THR A 36 -5.09 -0.94 8.31
C THR A 36 -4.25 -1.27 7.08
N ILE A 37 -4.57 -0.66 5.95
CA ILE A 37 -3.89 -0.87 4.66
C ILE A 37 -2.48 -0.27 4.71
N GLY A 38 -2.35 0.94 5.26
CA GLY A 38 -1.06 1.63 5.40
C GLY A 38 -0.09 0.84 6.28
N GLU A 39 -0.57 0.33 7.41
CA GLU A 39 0.21 -0.52 8.32
C GLU A 39 0.64 -1.82 7.63
N SER A 40 -0.24 -2.46 6.87
CA SER A 40 0.09 -3.67 6.09
C SER A 40 1.24 -3.40 5.11
N ALA A 41 1.12 -2.31 4.33
CA ALA A 41 2.16 -1.90 3.38
C ALA A 41 3.48 -1.55 4.07
N ALA A 42 3.44 -0.77 5.17
CA ALA A 42 4.63 -0.38 5.92
C ALA A 42 5.36 -1.59 6.51
N LEU A 43 4.64 -2.63 6.92
CA LEU A 43 5.25 -3.86 7.40
C LEU A 43 5.83 -4.72 6.27
N GLY A 44 5.55 -4.44 4.99
CA GLY A 44 6.04 -5.20 3.85
C GLY A 44 5.19 -6.43 3.54
N SER A 45 3.86 -6.33 3.72
CA SER A 45 2.90 -7.32 3.21
C SER A 45 3.01 -7.47 1.69
N ALA A 46 2.57 -8.60 1.16
CA ALA A 46 2.57 -8.81 -0.28
C ALA A 46 1.46 -8.04 -1.00
N GLY A 47 0.39 -7.75 -0.28
CA GLY A 47 -0.76 -6.96 -0.70
C GLY A 47 -1.81 -7.02 0.39
N VAL A 48 -3.00 -6.51 0.10
CA VAL A 48 -4.18 -6.57 0.98
C VAL A 48 -5.36 -7.05 0.15
N VAL A 49 -6.16 -7.96 0.70
CA VAL A 49 -7.43 -8.36 0.09
C VAL A 49 -8.54 -7.54 0.72
N LEU A 50 -9.17 -6.68 -0.07
CA LEU A 50 -10.35 -5.94 0.36
C LEU A 50 -11.57 -6.85 0.25
N TRP A 51 -12.22 -7.10 1.38
CA TRP A 51 -13.40 -7.96 1.45
C TRP A 51 -14.64 -7.14 1.83
N GLY A 52 -15.76 -7.51 1.22
CA GLY A 52 -17.07 -6.95 1.48
C GLY A 52 -18.13 -8.05 1.45
N ASP A 53 -19.17 -7.87 2.26
CA ASP A 53 -20.34 -8.76 2.25
C ASP A 53 -21.42 -8.24 1.29
N HIS A 54 -22.48 -9.03 1.12
CA HIS A 54 -23.62 -8.72 0.25
C HIS A 54 -24.31 -7.38 0.60
N GLY A 55 -24.07 -6.82 1.79
CA GLY A 55 -24.61 -5.51 2.19
C GLY A 55 -24.17 -4.40 1.24
N PHE A 56 -22.94 -4.45 0.72
CA PHE A 56 -22.38 -3.40 -0.16
C PHE A 56 -23.09 -3.26 -1.50
N SER A 57 -23.78 -4.32 -1.94
CA SER A 57 -24.50 -4.35 -3.21
C SER A 57 -26.01 -4.60 -3.06
N LYS A 58 -26.53 -4.49 -1.83
CA LYS A 58 -27.93 -4.82 -1.53
C LYS A 58 -28.94 -3.86 -2.16
N SER A 59 -28.57 -2.61 -2.39
CA SER A 59 -29.45 -1.59 -2.95
C SER A 59 -28.69 -0.60 -3.82
N LYS A 60 -29.39 0.10 -4.72
CA LYS A 60 -28.82 1.19 -5.51
C LYS A 60 -28.14 2.23 -4.62
N ALA A 61 -28.79 2.61 -3.51
CA ALA A 61 -28.24 3.60 -2.58
C ALA A 61 -26.90 3.14 -1.97
N THR A 62 -26.78 1.85 -1.61
CA THR A 62 -25.52 1.32 -1.06
C THR A 62 -24.43 1.23 -2.12
N CYS A 63 -24.76 0.80 -3.34
CA CYS A 63 -23.80 0.80 -4.46
C CYS A 63 -23.28 2.21 -4.75
N ASP A 64 -24.18 3.20 -4.80
CA ASP A 64 -23.83 4.60 -5.07
C ASP A 64 -22.95 5.18 -3.94
N ALA A 65 -23.22 4.81 -2.68
CA ALA A 65 -22.39 5.19 -1.53
C ALA A 65 -20.99 4.56 -1.58
N VAL A 66 -20.87 3.28 -1.94
CA VAL A 66 -19.58 2.60 -2.13
C VAL A 66 -18.80 3.25 -3.27
N LYS A 67 -19.47 3.57 -4.38
CA LYS A 67 -18.86 4.28 -5.51
C LYS A 67 -18.31 5.65 -5.09
N SER A 68 -19.11 6.47 -4.41
CA SER A 68 -18.65 7.78 -3.90
C SER A 68 -17.44 7.63 -2.96
N TYR A 69 -17.47 6.67 -2.04
CA TYR A 69 -16.33 6.42 -1.15
C TYR A 69 -15.05 5.99 -1.90
N ILE A 70 -15.18 5.15 -2.93
CA ILE A 70 -14.06 4.80 -3.82
C ILE A 70 -13.52 6.04 -4.54
N ASP A 71 -14.41 6.85 -5.09
CA ASP A 71 -14.08 7.99 -5.93
C ASP A 71 -13.50 9.19 -5.17
N GLU A 72 -13.82 9.31 -3.88
CA GLU A 72 -13.47 10.48 -3.07
C GLU A 72 -12.38 10.19 -2.04
N THR A 73 -12.29 8.96 -1.54
CA THR A 73 -11.37 8.63 -0.44
C THR A 73 -10.50 7.41 -0.74
N LEU A 74 -11.11 6.24 -0.91
CA LEU A 74 -10.37 4.98 -0.95
C LEU A 74 -9.45 4.90 -2.18
N GLY A 75 -9.91 5.29 -3.36
CA GLY A 75 -9.12 5.23 -4.59
C GLY A 75 -7.85 6.09 -4.50
N PHE A 76 -7.98 7.34 -4.07
CA PHE A 76 -6.82 8.23 -3.83
C PHE A 76 -5.83 7.63 -2.82
N TYR A 77 -6.35 7.09 -1.72
CA TYR A 77 -5.51 6.49 -0.69
C TYR A 77 -4.77 5.24 -1.18
N LEU A 78 -5.45 4.35 -1.91
CA LEU A 78 -4.87 3.14 -2.48
C LEU A 78 -3.76 3.47 -3.48
N VAL A 79 -3.97 4.47 -4.33
CA VAL A 79 -2.96 4.91 -5.30
C VAL A 79 -1.77 5.51 -4.58
N ASN A 80 -1.99 6.34 -3.56
CA ASN A 80 -0.92 6.92 -2.74
C ASN A 80 -0.02 5.83 -2.13
N VAL A 81 -0.60 4.87 -1.41
CA VAL A 81 0.19 3.84 -0.71
C VAL A 81 0.88 2.88 -1.67
N THR A 82 0.23 2.49 -2.78
CA THR A 82 0.80 1.56 -3.76
C THR A 82 1.93 2.20 -4.57
N SER A 83 1.77 3.46 -4.98
CA SER A 83 2.83 4.21 -5.65
C SER A 83 4.02 4.45 -4.73
N ALA A 84 3.80 4.82 -3.47
CA ALA A 84 4.87 4.99 -2.49
C ALA A 84 5.65 3.68 -2.24
N ALA A 85 4.95 2.55 -2.13
CA ALA A 85 5.58 1.24 -1.99
C ALA A 85 6.41 0.85 -3.22
N THR A 86 5.89 1.15 -4.42
CA THR A 86 6.58 0.92 -5.69
C THR A 86 7.85 1.76 -5.79
N LEU A 87 7.76 3.06 -5.49
CA LEU A 87 8.90 3.97 -5.50
C LEU A 87 9.97 3.55 -4.49
N CYS A 88 9.57 3.11 -3.31
CA CYS A 88 10.51 2.59 -2.31
C CYS A 88 11.22 1.33 -2.80
N SER A 89 10.49 0.40 -3.43
CA SER A 89 11.08 -0.81 -4.03
C SER A 89 12.11 -0.47 -5.10
N GLN A 90 11.79 0.46 -6.00
CA GLN A 90 12.69 0.92 -7.06
C GLN A 90 13.94 1.59 -6.48
N THR A 91 13.74 2.47 -5.50
CA THR A 91 14.80 3.34 -4.98
C THR A 91 15.75 2.63 -4.02
N LEU A 92 15.22 1.77 -3.15
CA LEU A 92 16.01 1.11 -2.10
C LEU A 92 16.34 -0.33 -2.41
N CYS A 93 15.43 -1.03 -3.10
CA CYS A 93 15.47 -2.49 -3.22
C CYS A 93 15.72 -2.94 -4.67
N SER A 94 16.21 -2.06 -5.52
CA SER A 94 16.52 -2.35 -6.93
C SER A 94 15.35 -2.97 -7.71
N SER A 95 14.11 -2.70 -7.29
CA SER A 95 12.88 -3.35 -7.78
C SER A 95 12.79 -4.87 -7.53
N GLN A 96 13.72 -5.42 -6.74
CA GLN A 96 13.84 -6.85 -6.43
C GLN A 96 13.52 -7.17 -4.97
N GLY A 97 12.80 -6.27 -4.30
CA GLY A 97 12.35 -6.48 -2.93
C GLY A 97 11.26 -5.50 -2.52
N ARG A 98 10.62 -5.81 -1.40
CA ARG A 98 9.64 -4.94 -0.74
C ARG A 98 10.31 -4.13 0.35
N CYS A 99 9.91 -2.87 0.50
CA CYS A 99 10.26 -2.11 1.68
C CYS A 99 9.49 -2.61 2.91
N GLN A 100 10.18 -2.69 4.03
CA GLN A 100 9.63 -3.02 5.34
C GLN A 100 10.17 -2.04 6.37
N ARG A 101 9.29 -1.52 7.22
CA ARG A 101 9.62 -0.62 8.33
C ARG A 101 10.65 -1.26 9.25
N LYS A 102 11.74 -0.54 9.52
CA LYS A 102 12.84 -1.02 10.38
C LYS A 102 12.39 -1.17 11.83
N ASN A 103 11.76 -0.12 12.37
CA ASN A 103 11.28 -0.10 13.75
C ASN A 103 9.78 -0.37 13.80
N LEU A 104 9.40 -1.56 14.28
CA LEU A 104 8.00 -1.98 14.40
C LEU A 104 7.16 -1.03 15.28
N LYS A 105 7.78 -0.33 16.24
CA LYS A 105 7.10 0.64 17.13
C LYS A 105 7.03 2.06 16.57
N SER A 106 7.70 2.34 15.46
CA SER A 106 7.63 3.66 14.83
C SER A 106 6.33 3.82 14.04
N LYS A 107 5.94 5.07 13.79
CA LYS A 107 4.77 5.44 12.98
C LYS A 107 5.15 5.77 11.53
N ALA A 108 6.19 5.13 10.99
CA ALA A 108 6.58 5.31 9.61
C ALA A 108 5.62 4.55 8.67
N TYR A 109 5.17 5.22 7.62
CA TYR A 109 4.25 4.69 6.61
C TYR A 109 4.78 4.99 5.21
N LEU A 110 4.41 4.14 4.24
CA LEU A 110 4.72 4.35 2.84
C LEU A 110 3.61 5.17 2.20
N HIS A 111 3.75 6.49 2.25
CA HIS A 111 2.89 7.44 1.54
C HIS A 111 3.71 8.41 0.71
N LEU A 112 3.14 8.84 -0.41
CA LEU A 112 3.68 9.90 -1.26
C LEU A 112 3.74 11.20 -0.46
N ASP A 113 4.87 11.90 -0.54
CA ASP A 113 5.00 13.23 0.07
C ASP A 113 4.15 14.24 -0.73
N PRO A 114 3.13 14.88 -0.11
CA PRO A 114 2.24 15.81 -0.81
C PRO A 114 2.97 17.05 -1.37
N VAL A 115 4.19 17.34 -0.91
CA VAL A 115 4.99 18.44 -1.44
C VAL A 115 5.62 18.06 -2.79
N GLY A 116 5.97 16.79 -3.00
CA GLY A 116 6.65 16.27 -4.20
C GLY A 116 5.71 15.60 -5.20
N TRP A 117 4.56 15.12 -4.74
CA TRP A 117 3.66 14.27 -5.49
C TRP A 117 2.21 14.70 -5.37
N LYS A 118 1.45 14.51 -6.44
CA LYS A 118 0.01 14.71 -6.51
C LYS A 118 -0.65 13.52 -7.14
N VAL A 119 -1.70 13.02 -6.49
CA VAL A 119 -2.64 12.07 -7.09
C VAL A 119 -3.80 12.88 -7.63
N VAL A 120 -4.02 12.82 -8.93
CA VAL A 120 -5.15 13.47 -9.61
C VAL A 120 -6.08 12.41 -10.15
N SER A 121 -7.38 12.70 -10.19
CA SER A 121 -8.38 11.81 -10.78
C SER A 121 -8.98 12.42 -12.03
N GLU A 122 -9.21 11.58 -13.04
CA GLU A 122 -9.90 11.94 -14.27
C GLU A 122 -11.10 11.01 -14.46
N GLU A 123 -12.25 11.57 -14.84
CA GLU A 123 -13.43 10.76 -15.17
C GLU A 123 -13.20 9.99 -16.47
N LYS A 124 -13.53 8.70 -16.47
CA LYS A 124 -13.45 7.85 -17.65
C LYS A 124 -14.68 8.04 -18.54
N PRO A 125 -14.54 7.93 -19.87
CA PRO A 125 -15.70 7.98 -20.79
C PRO A 125 -16.77 6.93 -20.47
N GLU A 126 -16.35 5.78 -19.95
CA GLU A 126 -17.21 4.63 -19.59
C GLU A 126 -17.73 4.70 -18.14
N GLY A 127 -17.42 5.78 -17.41
CA GLY A 127 -17.74 5.96 -16.00
C GLY A 127 -16.66 5.48 -15.03
N GLY A 128 -16.63 6.11 -13.86
CA GLY A 128 -15.62 5.87 -12.81
C GLY A 128 -14.34 6.67 -13.03
N LYS A 129 -13.43 6.60 -12.05
CA LYS A 129 -12.21 7.42 -12.06
C LYS A 129 -10.98 6.66 -12.51
N ASN A 130 -10.16 7.31 -13.32
CA ASN A 130 -8.75 6.99 -13.48
C ASN A 130 -7.94 7.82 -12.49
N TYR A 131 -6.85 7.27 -11.95
CA TYR A 131 -5.98 7.99 -11.04
C TYR A 131 -4.58 8.08 -11.63
N ILE A 132 -4.06 9.31 -11.70
CA ILE A 132 -2.74 9.60 -12.24
C ILE A 132 -1.87 10.15 -11.12
N VAL A 133 -0.67 9.59 -11.00
CA VAL A 133 0.34 10.08 -10.06
C VAL A 133 1.33 10.94 -10.83
N SER A 134 1.41 12.21 -10.45
CA SER A 134 2.32 13.18 -11.04
C SER A 134 3.24 13.73 -9.96
N GLY A 135 4.52 13.92 -10.29
CA GLY A 135 5.51 14.37 -9.34
C GLY A 135 6.89 13.81 -9.63
N GLN A 136 7.82 14.14 -8.75
CA GLN A 136 9.20 13.67 -8.87
C GLN A 136 9.78 13.41 -7.48
N MET A 137 10.54 12.32 -7.39
CA MET A 137 11.24 11.95 -6.17
C MET A 137 12.30 12.98 -5.81
N ARG A 138 12.27 13.44 -4.56
CA ARG A 138 13.26 14.37 -4.00
C ARG A 138 14.26 13.69 -3.09
N THR A 139 15.43 14.30 -2.93
CA THR A 139 16.52 13.76 -2.11
C THR A 139 16.11 13.53 -0.65
N HIS A 140 15.27 14.40 -0.07
CA HIS A 140 14.80 14.22 1.31
C HIS A 140 13.89 13.01 1.48
N GLU A 141 13.06 12.69 0.47
CA GLU A 141 12.22 11.49 0.47
C GLU A 141 13.07 10.23 0.44
N VAL A 142 14.11 10.20 -0.42
CA VAL A 142 15.06 9.10 -0.49
C VAL A 142 15.74 8.89 0.86
N THR A 143 16.19 9.98 1.50
CA THR A 143 16.81 9.93 2.83
C THR A 143 15.84 9.39 3.88
N ARG A 144 14.58 9.85 3.90
CA ARG A 144 13.54 9.35 4.81
C ARG A 144 13.26 7.87 4.59
N MET A 145 13.14 7.43 3.34
CA MET A 145 12.96 6.02 3.01
C MET A 145 14.13 5.19 3.54
N LYS A 146 15.38 5.63 3.30
CA LYS A 146 16.59 4.94 3.79
C LYS A 146 16.66 4.86 5.31
N THR A 147 16.20 5.87 6.04
CA THR A 147 16.25 5.86 7.51
C THR A 147 15.17 4.95 8.10
N GLU A 148 13.96 4.98 7.55
CA GLU A 148 12.79 4.31 8.14
C GLU A 148 12.55 2.88 7.63
N PHE A 149 13.04 2.54 6.43
CA PHE A 149 12.74 1.27 5.76
C PHE A 149 13.99 0.48 5.37
N ARG A 150 13.85 -0.84 5.35
CA ARG A 150 14.83 -1.81 4.85
C ARG A 150 14.18 -2.69 3.79
N CYS A 151 15.00 -3.39 2.99
CA CYS A 151 14.49 -4.30 1.99
C CYS A 151 14.22 -5.71 2.54
N LYS A 152 13.14 -6.30 2.06
CA LYS A 152 12.84 -7.73 2.11
C LYS A 152 12.86 -8.23 0.66
N CYS A 153 13.95 -8.88 0.28
CA CYS A 153 14.18 -9.30 -1.11
C CYS A 153 13.18 -10.36 -1.56
N TYR A 154 12.89 -10.36 -2.86
CA TYR A 154 12.17 -11.43 -3.52
C TYR A 154 13.04 -12.68 -3.64
N HIS A 155 12.40 -13.80 -3.94
CA HIS A 155 13.11 -15.05 -4.17
C HIS A 155 14.15 -14.88 -5.28
N GLY A 156 15.36 -15.41 -5.07
CA GLY A 156 16.49 -15.27 -6.00
C GLY A 156 17.34 -14.01 -5.80
N TRP A 157 16.99 -13.10 -4.87
CA TRP A 157 17.73 -11.87 -4.63
C TRP A 157 18.20 -11.72 -3.18
N THR A 158 19.35 -11.08 -2.98
CA THR A 158 19.98 -10.87 -1.68
C THR A 158 20.75 -9.54 -1.59
N GLY A 159 21.28 -9.26 -0.40
CA GLY A 159 21.94 -8.01 -0.05
C GLY A 159 20.97 -6.97 0.53
N GLU A 160 21.55 -5.90 1.09
CA GLU A 160 20.77 -4.84 1.75
C GLU A 160 19.78 -4.13 0.80
N SER A 161 20.16 -4.00 -0.48
CA SER A 161 19.36 -3.38 -1.53
C SER A 161 18.77 -4.37 -2.54
N CYS A 162 18.83 -5.68 -2.28
CA CYS A 162 18.36 -6.73 -3.19
C CYS A 162 18.96 -6.67 -4.60
N SER A 163 20.18 -6.15 -4.75
CA SER A 163 20.83 -5.96 -6.05
C SER A 163 21.65 -7.17 -6.52
N LYS A 164 21.82 -8.19 -5.67
CA LYS A 164 22.64 -9.37 -5.96
C LYS A 164 21.76 -10.60 -6.15
N PRO A 165 21.96 -11.40 -7.21
CA PRO A 165 21.31 -12.70 -7.31
C PRO A 165 21.86 -13.65 -6.25
N VAL A 166 21.02 -14.56 -5.75
CA VAL A 166 21.45 -15.67 -4.88
C VAL A 166 22.19 -16.69 -5.76
N PRO A 167 23.43 -17.09 -5.41
CA PRO A 167 24.15 -18.13 -6.15
C PRO A 167 23.36 -19.44 -6.18
N ALA A 168 23.43 -20.15 -7.31
CA ALA A 168 22.81 -21.45 -7.51
C ALA A 168 23.42 -22.53 -6.60
#